data_AF-A0A024TK91-F1
#
_entry.id   AF-A0A024TK91-F1
#
_cell.length_a   1.000
_cell.length_b   1.000
_cell.length_c   1.000
_cell.angle_alpha   90.00
_cell.angle_beta   90.00
_cell.angle_gamma   90.00
#
_symmetry.space_group_name_H-M   'P 1'
#
loop_
_entity.id
_entity.type
_entity.pdbx_description
1 polymer ?
#
loop_
_entity_poly.entity_id
_entity_poly.type
_entity_poly.pdbx_seq_one_letter_code
_entity_poly.pdbx_strand_id
1 'polypeptide(L)'
;MNLPGKHARVRDSVSKCLGFAKSTVSNVVADWNQNHDRSFTPKSTTRGHRPRSSVEHLATEIRQIIQESNAACLPISAKALSTELAEREGVIIPVRTMRRALRRMGFSFQKGQT
;
A
#
# COMPACT_ATOMS: atom_id res chain seq x y z
N MET A 1 38.67 6.26 16.03
CA MET A 1 38.49 5.35 14.87
C MET A 1 37.48 4.28 15.25
N ASN A 2 36.27 4.31 14.68
CA ASN A 2 35.28 3.25 14.90
C ASN A 2 35.69 2.02 14.09
N LEU A 3 36.18 0.98 14.77
CA LEU A 3 36.48 -0.31 14.13
C LEU A 3 35.16 -0.96 13.70
N PRO A 4 34.95 -1.27 12.41
CA PRO A 4 33.77 -1.99 11.99
C PRO A 4 33.76 -3.38 12.63
N GLY A 5 32.67 -3.73 13.32
CA GLY A 5 32.52 -5.03 13.99
C GLY A 5 32.71 -6.21 13.03
N LYS A 6 33.09 -7.38 13.56
CA LYS A 6 33.45 -8.61 12.78
C LYS A 6 32.52 -8.90 11.58
N HIS A 7 31.21 -8.65 11.70
CA HIS A 7 30.23 -8.84 10.64
C HIS A 7 30.41 -7.92 9.41
N ALA A 8 30.86 -6.69 9.61
CA ALA A 8 31.11 -5.76 8.51
C ALA A 8 32.31 -6.21 7.66
N ARG A 9 33.32 -6.84 8.27
CA ARG A 9 34.47 -7.42 7.55
C ARG A 9 34.05 -8.58 6.64
N VAL A 10 33.11 -9.42 7.07
CA VAL A 10 32.63 -10.56 6.26
C VAL A 10 31.86 -10.08 5.02
N ARG A 11 30.98 -9.09 5.17
CA ARG A 11 30.21 -8.52 4.03
C ARG A 11 31.13 -7.90 2.98
N ASP A 12 32.18 -7.21 3.43
CA ASP A 12 33.17 -6.60 2.55
C ASP A 12 33.97 -7.64 1.76
N SER A 13 34.38 -8.74 2.39
CA SER A 13 35.06 -9.84 1.71
C SER A 13 34.15 -10.54 0.70
N VAL A 14 32.91 -10.84 1.08
CA VAL A 14 31.93 -11.51 0.18
C VAL A 14 31.59 -10.63 -1.02
N SER A 15 31.42 -9.32 -0.82
CA SER A 15 31.19 -8.36 -1.91
C SER A 15 32.35 -8.33 -2.90
N LYS A 16 33.60 -8.31 -2.41
CA LYS A 16 34.80 -8.31 -3.26
C LYS A 16 34.98 -9.63 -4.02
N CYS A 17 34.77 -10.77 -3.36
CA CYS A 17 34.98 -12.08 -3.97
C CYS A 17 33.90 -12.44 -5.01
N LEU A 18 32.65 -12.06 -4.77
CA LEU A 18 31.52 -12.43 -5.64
C LEU A 18 31.14 -11.34 -6.66
N GLY A 19 31.74 -10.16 -6.57
CA GLY A 19 31.43 -9.03 -7.46
C GLY A 19 30.07 -8.38 -7.24
N PHE A 20 29.35 -8.74 -6.16
CA PHE A 20 28.08 -8.12 -5.80
C PHE A 20 28.27 -6.86 -4.97
N ALA A 21 27.32 -5.92 -5.11
CA ALA A 21 27.27 -4.74 -4.26
C ALA A 21 27.09 -5.14 -2.78
N LYS A 22 27.74 -4.40 -1.88
CA LYS A 22 27.62 -4.62 -0.42
C LYS A 22 26.17 -4.55 0.08
N SER A 23 25.35 -3.71 -0.55
CA SER A 23 23.91 -3.59 -0.28
C SER A 23 23.18 -4.91 -0.58
N THR A 24 23.46 -5.54 -1.71
CA THR A 24 22.89 -6.85 -2.09
C THR A 24 23.26 -7.92 -1.07
N VAL A 25 24.54 -8.03 -0.71
CA VAL A 25 25.00 -8.98 0.32
C VAL A 25 24.30 -8.73 1.65
N SER A 26 24.14 -7.46 2.04
CA SER A 26 23.47 -7.09 3.29
C SER A 26 21.99 -7.46 3.29
N ASN A 27 21.30 -7.25 2.16
CA ASN A 27 19.89 -7.60 2.00
C ASN A 27 19.66 -9.12 2.07
N VAL A 28 20.50 -9.92 1.40
CA VAL A 28 20.41 -11.39 1.42
C VAL A 28 20.67 -11.93 2.83
N VAL A 29 21.68 -11.42 3.53
CA VAL A 29 21.98 -11.83 4.92
C VAL A 29 20.83 -11.45 5.86
N ALA A 30 20.24 -10.26 5.69
CA ALA A 30 19.10 -9.84 6.49
C ALA A 30 17.87 -10.72 6.23
N ASP A 31 17.60 -11.06 4.98
CA ASP A 31 16.49 -11.93 4.58
C ASP A 31 16.64 -13.35 5.15
N TRP A 32 17.87 -13.89 5.08
CA TRP A 32 18.21 -15.17 5.69
C TRP A 32 17.96 -15.17 7.21
N ASN A 33 18.45 -14.16 7.92
CA ASN A 33 18.29 -14.07 9.37
C ASN A 33 16.81 -13.94 9.79
N GLN A 34 15.97 -13.37 8.92
CA GLN A 34 14.55 -13.19 9.20
C GLN A 34 13.75 -14.47 8.93
N ASN A 35 13.97 -15.12 7.79
CA ASN A 35 13.09 -16.17 7.29
C ASN A 35 13.70 -17.58 7.40
N HIS A 36 15.03 -17.71 7.46
CA HIS A 36 15.79 -18.97 7.38
C HIS A 36 15.40 -19.83 6.17
N ASP A 37 14.88 -19.19 5.12
CA ASP A 37 14.44 -19.83 3.90
C ASP A 37 15.52 -19.68 2.82
N ARG A 38 15.81 -20.79 2.13
CA ARG A 38 16.80 -20.85 1.03
C ARG A 38 16.22 -20.41 -0.31
N SER A 39 14.91 -20.22 -0.40
CA SER A 39 14.22 -19.86 -1.64
C SER A 39 14.57 -18.44 -2.14
N PHE A 40 14.95 -17.53 -1.23
CA PHE A 40 15.24 -16.11 -1.50
C PHE A 40 14.27 -15.48 -2.53
N THR A 41 12.98 -15.76 -2.37
CA THR A 41 11.97 -15.28 -3.33
C THR A 41 12.03 -13.75 -3.43
N PRO A 42 12.07 -13.18 -4.64
CA PRO A 42 12.15 -11.75 -4.82
C PRO A 42 10.89 -11.11 -4.24
N LYS A 43 11.05 -10.33 -3.17
CA LYS A 43 9.95 -9.55 -2.59
C LYS A 43 9.52 -8.50 -3.60
N SER A 44 8.23 -8.42 -3.89
CA SER A 44 7.69 -7.33 -4.69
C SER A 44 7.87 -6.03 -3.91
N THR A 45 8.84 -5.22 -4.32
CA THR A 45 8.98 -3.87 -3.75
C THR A 45 7.92 -3.01 -4.41
N THR A 46 6.81 -2.77 -3.71
CA THR A 46 5.82 -1.79 -4.16
C THR A 46 6.45 -0.41 -4.10
N ARG A 47 6.71 0.21 -5.25
CA ARG A 47 7.22 1.57 -5.30
C ARG A 47 6.10 2.53 -4.89
N GLY A 48 6.39 3.44 -3.97
CA GLY A 48 5.45 4.46 -3.51
C GLY A 48 5.31 4.51 -2.00
N HIS A 49 4.48 5.43 -1.52
CA HIS A 49 4.14 5.49 -0.10
C HIS A 49 3.12 4.41 0.26
N ARG A 50 3.26 3.86 1.47
CA ARG A 50 2.26 2.95 2.04
C ARG A 50 0.87 3.61 1.98
N PRO A 51 -0.18 2.87 1.56
CA PRO A 51 -1.54 3.38 1.59
C PRO A 51 -1.90 3.91 2.97
N ARG A 52 -2.58 5.06 3.01
CA ARG A 52 -2.92 5.73 4.28
C ARG A 52 -4.12 5.09 4.97
N SER A 53 -4.90 4.27 4.27
CA SER A 53 -6.05 3.53 4.80
C SER A 53 -6.41 2.35 3.90
N SER A 54 -7.06 1.34 4.47
CA SER A 54 -7.59 0.18 3.72
C SER A 54 -8.50 0.57 2.56
N VAL A 55 -9.22 1.70 2.69
CA VAL A 55 -10.09 2.29 1.66
C VAL A 55 -9.35 2.57 0.34
N GLU A 56 -8.05 2.84 0.38
CA GLU A 56 -7.28 3.13 -0.85
C GLU A 56 -7.09 1.87 -1.72
N HIS A 57 -7.23 0.67 -1.13
CA HIS A 57 -7.26 -0.58 -1.90
C HIS A 57 -8.60 -0.80 -2.60
N LEU A 58 -9.67 -0.13 -2.17
CA LEU A 58 -11.02 -0.24 -2.72
C LEU A 58 -11.35 0.89 -3.71
N ALA A 59 -10.32 1.56 -4.25
CA ALA A 59 -10.51 2.76 -5.07
C ALA A 59 -11.25 2.47 -6.38
N THR A 60 -11.02 1.28 -6.96
CA THR A 60 -11.67 0.80 -8.18
C THR A 60 -13.16 0.56 -7.97
N GLU A 61 -13.50 -0.13 -6.88
CA GLU A 61 -14.85 -0.49 -6.47
C GLU A 61 -15.65 0.77 -6.14
N ILE A 62 -15.03 1.71 -5.41
CA ILE A 62 -15.67 3.01 -5.12
C ILE A 62 -15.99 3.76 -6.41
N ARG A 63 -15.06 3.81 -7.38
CA ARG A 63 -15.31 4.50 -8.65
C ARG A 63 -16.43 3.82 -9.45
N GLN A 64 -16.48 2.50 -9.43
CA GLN A 64 -17.54 1.74 -10.09
C GLN A 64 -18.91 2.04 -9.48
N ILE A 65 -19.06 1.98 -8.16
CA ILE A 65 -20.32 2.31 -7.46
C ILE A 65 -20.75 3.75 -7.79
N ILE A 66 -19.79 4.68 -7.83
CA ILE A 66 -20.08 6.07 -8.21
C ILE A 66 -20.59 6.18 -9.64
N GLN A 67 -19.97 5.46 -10.57
CA GLN A 67 -20.40 5.46 -11.97
C GLN A 67 -21.79 4.83 -12.14
N GLU A 68 -22.06 3.70 -11.48
CA GLU A 68 -23.37 3.02 -11.50
C GLU A 68 -24.48 3.96 -10.97
N SER A 69 -24.25 4.61 -9.83
CA SER A 69 -25.22 5.52 -9.24
C SER A 69 -25.44 6.78 -10.08
N ASN A 70 -24.38 7.35 -10.65
CA ASN A 70 -24.50 8.50 -11.54
C ASN A 70 -25.28 8.14 -12.82
N ALA A 71 -25.07 6.94 -13.38
CA ALA A 71 -25.83 6.45 -14.52
C ALA A 71 -27.32 6.26 -14.19
N ALA A 72 -27.63 5.89 -12.94
CA ALA A 72 -28.99 5.80 -12.42
C ALA A 72 -29.57 7.15 -11.94
N CYS A 73 -28.85 8.26 -12.11
CA CYS A 73 -29.22 9.59 -11.60
C CYS A 73 -29.49 9.62 -10.08
N LEU A 74 -28.84 8.75 -9.31
CA LEU A 74 -29.01 8.65 -7.86
C LEU A 74 -28.00 9.54 -7.12
N PRO A 75 -28.44 10.26 -6.07
CA PRO A 75 -27.53 11.06 -5.26
C PRO A 75 -26.59 10.16 -4.45
N ILE A 76 -25.28 10.37 -4.61
CA ILE A 76 -24.26 9.66 -3.82
C ILE A 76 -23.79 10.50 -2.64
N SER A 77 -23.68 9.83 -1.49
CA SER A 77 -23.06 10.38 -0.29
C SER A 77 -21.99 9.45 0.26
N ALA A 78 -21.04 9.99 1.02
CA ALA A 78 -20.04 9.18 1.71
C ALA A 78 -20.65 8.17 2.70
N LYS A 79 -21.86 8.44 3.23
CA LYS A 79 -22.57 7.51 4.10
C LYS A 79 -23.13 6.34 3.29
N ALA A 80 -23.78 6.62 2.15
CA ALA A 80 -24.31 5.59 1.26
C ALA A 80 -23.19 4.66 0.76
N LEU A 81 -22.05 5.23 0.32
CA LEU A 81 -20.89 4.45 -0.10
C LEU A 81 -20.31 3.56 1.01
N SER A 82 -20.25 4.07 2.24
CA SER A 82 -19.81 3.26 3.39
C SER A 82 -20.74 2.09 3.67
N THR A 83 -22.06 2.27 3.53
CA THR A 83 -23.04 1.20 3.71
C THR A 83 -22.94 0.17 2.58
N GLU A 84 -22.86 0.63 1.35
CA GLU A 84 -22.82 -0.24 0.18
C GLU A 84 -21.53 -1.08 0.12
N LEU A 85 -20.38 -0.51 0.50
CA LEU A 85 -19.15 -1.30 0.63
C LEU A 85 -19.18 -2.28 1.80
N ALA A 86 -19.91 -1.97 2.88
CA ALA A 86 -20.09 -2.92 3.96
C ALA A 86 -20.96 -4.11 3.50
N GLU A 87 -21.93 -3.88 2.62
CA GLU A 87 -22.79 -4.92 2.05
C GLU A 87 -22.09 -5.75 0.96
N ARG A 88 -21.38 -5.11 0.02
CA ARG A 88 -20.72 -5.80 -1.11
C ARG A 88 -19.42 -6.50 -0.71
N GLU A 89 -18.58 -5.83 0.09
CA GLU A 89 -17.20 -6.28 0.38
C GLU A 89 -17.01 -6.74 1.85
N GLY A 90 -18.03 -6.57 2.71
CA GLY A 90 -17.94 -6.89 4.13
C GLY A 90 -17.04 -5.95 4.94
N VAL A 91 -16.64 -4.80 4.38
CA VAL A 91 -15.68 -3.87 5.01
C VAL A 91 -16.39 -2.67 5.62
N ILE A 92 -16.31 -2.54 6.95
CA ILE A 92 -16.88 -1.39 7.67
C ILE A 92 -15.91 -0.21 7.61
N ILE A 93 -16.26 0.81 6.82
CA ILE A 93 -15.46 2.03 6.66
C ILE A 93 -16.15 3.21 7.35
N PRO A 94 -15.52 3.84 8.37
CA PRO A 94 -16.07 5.04 8.98
C PRO A 94 -16.27 6.17 7.95
N VAL A 95 -17.41 6.86 8.02
CA VAL A 95 -17.78 7.94 7.07
C VAL A 95 -16.70 9.02 6.96
N ARG A 96 -16.01 9.36 8.07
CA ARG A 96 -14.89 10.32 8.06
C ARG A 96 -13.72 9.86 7.18
N THR A 97 -13.44 8.55 7.17
CA THR A 97 -12.37 7.94 6.39
C THR A 97 -12.78 7.92 4.92
N MET A 98 -14.03 7.56 4.63
CA MET A 98 -14.60 7.62 3.29
C MET A 98 -14.51 9.03 2.69
N ARG A 99 -14.94 10.06 3.43
CA ARG A 99 -14.82 11.46 2.98
C ARG A 99 -13.38 11.88 2.66
N ARG A 100 -12.41 11.45 3.47
CA ARG A 100 -10.99 11.74 3.23
C ARG A 100 -10.48 11.00 2.00
N ALA A 101 -10.85 9.74 1.82
CA ALA A 101 -10.50 8.94 0.65
C ALA A 101 -11.06 9.56 -0.63
N LEU A 102 -12.34 9.92 -0.65
CA LEU A 102 -13.00 10.58 -1.78
C LEU A 102 -12.27 11.86 -2.23
N ARG A 103 -11.90 12.73 -1.29
CA ARG A 103 -11.11 13.94 -1.59
C ARG A 103 -9.77 13.61 -2.24
N ARG A 104 -9.07 12.58 -1.76
CA ARG A 104 -7.79 12.13 -2.34
C ARG A 104 -7.96 11.54 -3.73
N MET A 105 -9.09 10.91 -4.00
CA MET A 105 -9.45 10.36 -5.32
C MET A 105 -9.89 11.43 -6.33
N GLY A 106 -10.01 12.69 -5.89
CA GLY A 106 -10.41 13.84 -6.72
C GLY A 106 -11.89 14.20 -6.65
N PHE A 107 -12.68 13.54 -5.80
CA PHE A 107 -14.10 13.85 -5.65
C PHE A 107 -14.33 15.03 -4.70
N SER A 108 -15.15 15.98 -5.16
CA SER A 108 -15.62 17.13 -4.39
C SER A 108 -17.09 17.00 -4.05
N PHE A 109 -17.49 17.54 -2.90
CA PHE A 109 -18.90 17.71 -2.58
C PHE A 109 -19.49 18.82 -3.46
N GLN A 110 -20.51 18.49 -4.24
CA GLN A 110 -21.34 19.48 -4.92
C GLN A 110 -22.62 19.65 -4.12
N LYS A 111 -22.91 20.90 -3.73
CA LYS A 111 -24.25 21.28 -3.30
C LYS A 111 -25.08 21.37 -4.58
N GLY A 112 -26.20 20.65 -4.66
CA GLY A 112 -27.14 20.86 -5.75
C GLY A 112 -27.48 22.36 -5.80
N GLN A 113 -27.23 22.99 -6.94
CA GLN A 113 -27.87 24.27 -7.22
C GLN A 113 -29.35 23.95 -7.43
N THR A 114 -30.14 24.21 -6.40
CA THR A 114 -31.59 24.29 -6.49
C THR A 114 -31.99 25.51 -7.30
#